data_AF-A0A7S2GY34-F1
#
_entry.id   AF-A0A7S2GY34-F1
#
_cell.length_a   1.000
_cell.length_b   1.000
_cell.length_c   1.000
_cell.angle_alpha   90.00
_cell.angle_beta   90.00
_cell.angle_gamma   90.00
#
_symmetry.space_group_name_H-M   'P 1'
#
loop_
_entity.id
_entity.type
_entity.pdbx_description
1 polymer ?
#
loop_
_entity_poly.entity_id
_entity_poly.type
_entity_poly.pdbx_seq_one_letter_code
_entity_poly.pdbx_strand_id
1 'polypeptide(L)'
;DSEYGSSENPLLLSVRSGAAISMPGMMDTVLNLGMNDAVCEGLATKSNNPRFAWDSYRRFLEMFGNVVLEIPRSLFEDEIDDVKYEKGVFEDSDLSVEDLQEVVKRFKGVYKNNNLAFPEDVYEQLSLAIGAVFKGWMGARAVKYREVENIRNLLGTAVNVQAMVFGNMGDTSGTGVCFTRDPNDGKNI
;
A
#
# COMPACT_ATOMS: atom_id res chain seq x y z
N ASP A 1 14.73 -19.37 4.29
CA ASP A 1 14.70 -17.99 3.71
C ASP A 1 13.29 -17.61 3.32
N SER A 2 12.95 -16.31 3.35
CA SER A 2 11.62 -15.82 2.97
C SER A 2 11.41 -15.91 1.46
N GLU A 3 10.20 -16.27 1.03
CA GLU A 3 9.87 -16.54 -0.36
C GLU A 3 8.61 -15.76 -0.79
N TYR A 4 8.66 -15.21 -2.00
CA TYR A 4 7.58 -14.37 -2.55
C TYR A 4 6.37 -15.24 -2.93
N GLY A 5 5.21 -14.99 -2.30
CA GLY A 5 4.00 -15.79 -2.46
C GLY A 5 3.89 -17.02 -1.55
N SER A 6 4.88 -17.29 -0.69
CA SER A 6 4.82 -18.40 0.26
C SER A 6 3.87 -18.09 1.41
N SER A 7 2.98 -19.04 1.74
CA SER A 7 2.12 -18.98 2.94
C SER A 7 2.83 -19.41 4.21
N GLU A 8 4.01 -20.03 4.15
CA GLU A 8 4.75 -20.43 5.36
C GLU A 8 5.77 -19.38 5.77
N ASN A 9 6.48 -18.82 4.79
CA ASN A 9 7.53 -17.86 5.02
C ASN A 9 7.44 -16.66 4.07
N PRO A 10 6.38 -15.84 4.18
CA PRO A 10 6.07 -14.82 3.19
C PRO A 10 7.15 -13.74 3.10
N LEU A 11 7.52 -13.42 1.86
CA LEU A 11 8.20 -12.18 1.49
C LEU A 11 7.15 -11.24 0.88
N LEU A 12 7.01 -10.05 1.46
CA LEU A 12 6.22 -8.96 0.87
C LEU A 12 7.14 -7.91 0.27
N LEU A 13 6.67 -7.22 -0.76
CA LEU A 13 7.41 -6.21 -1.49
C LEU A 13 6.73 -4.84 -1.37
N SER A 14 7.52 -3.78 -1.56
CA SER A 14 7.02 -2.47 -1.94
C SER A 14 7.46 -2.15 -3.36
N VAL A 15 6.57 -1.47 -4.08
CA VAL A 15 6.82 -0.95 -5.42
C VAL A 15 6.72 0.57 -5.34
N ARG A 16 7.83 1.23 -5.66
CA ARG A 16 7.98 2.69 -5.55
C ARG A 16 8.55 3.25 -6.84
N SER A 17 7.92 4.30 -7.34
CA SER A 17 8.49 5.12 -8.41
C SER A 17 9.79 5.82 -8.00
N GLY A 18 10.71 6.01 -8.93
CA GLY A 18 11.89 6.86 -8.75
C GLY A 18 12.30 7.54 -10.04
N ALA A 19 12.11 8.85 -10.12
CA ALA A 19 12.60 9.67 -11.23
C ALA A 19 14.02 10.17 -10.96
N ALA A 20 14.75 10.56 -12.02
CA ALA A 20 16.11 11.09 -11.90
C ALA A 20 16.19 12.42 -11.12
N ILE A 21 15.07 13.14 -11.03
CA ILE A 21 14.93 14.37 -10.25
C ILE A 21 13.80 14.15 -9.24
N SER A 22 13.95 14.69 -8.03
CA SER A 22 12.96 14.57 -6.96
C SER A 22 11.64 15.21 -7.37
N MET A 23 10.56 14.44 -7.22
CA MET A 23 9.17 14.87 -7.47
C MET A 23 8.30 14.47 -6.26
N PRO A 24 8.43 15.18 -5.12
CA PRO A 24 7.78 14.80 -3.86
C PRO A 24 6.26 14.80 -3.98
N GLY A 25 5.64 13.70 -3.53
CA GLY A 25 4.18 13.52 -3.53
C GLY A 25 3.55 13.35 -4.91
N MET A 26 4.33 13.25 -5.99
CA MET A 26 3.81 13.17 -7.35
C MET A 26 3.67 11.73 -7.88
N MET A 27 4.09 10.76 -7.09
CA MET A 27 4.16 9.37 -7.53
C MET A 27 3.74 8.45 -6.40
N ASP A 28 2.93 7.45 -6.76
CA ASP A 28 2.31 6.56 -5.79
C ASP A 28 3.25 5.41 -5.38
N THR A 29 3.01 4.90 -4.18
CA THR A 29 3.72 3.76 -3.60
C THR A 29 2.72 2.68 -3.28
N VAL A 30 3.07 1.43 -3.63
CA VAL A 30 2.32 0.25 -3.20
C VAL A 30 3.16 -0.50 -2.16
N LEU A 31 2.60 -0.70 -0.98
CA LEU A 31 3.20 -1.49 0.10
C LEU A 31 2.51 -2.86 0.21
N ASN A 32 3.12 -3.80 0.92
CA ASN A 32 2.55 -5.13 1.21
C ASN A 32 2.18 -5.96 -0.04
N LEU A 33 2.84 -5.69 -1.17
CA LEU A 33 2.62 -6.40 -2.42
C LEU A 33 3.07 -7.86 -2.29
N GLY A 34 2.26 -8.79 -2.79
CA GLY A 34 2.38 -10.23 -2.54
C GLY A 34 1.39 -10.76 -1.50
N MET A 35 0.54 -9.91 -0.91
CA MET A 35 -0.50 -10.36 -0.01
C MET A 35 -1.65 -11.03 -0.78
N ASN A 36 -2.10 -12.16 -0.27
CA ASN A 36 -3.31 -12.88 -0.69
C ASN A 36 -3.85 -13.64 0.54
N ASP A 37 -4.94 -14.40 0.38
CA ASP A 37 -5.56 -15.08 1.54
C ASP A 37 -4.60 -16.03 2.26
N ALA A 38 -3.85 -16.84 1.51
CA ALA A 38 -2.91 -17.81 2.07
C ALA A 38 -1.69 -17.12 2.72
N VAL A 39 -1.18 -16.06 2.10
CA VAL A 39 -0.07 -15.26 2.62
C VAL A 39 -0.47 -14.50 3.88
N CYS A 40 -1.71 -14.01 3.97
CA CYS A 40 -2.23 -13.34 5.15
C CYS A 40 -2.26 -14.29 6.37
N GLU A 41 -2.78 -15.51 6.21
CA GLU A 41 -2.78 -16.53 7.26
C GLU A 41 -1.36 -16.93 7.69
N GLY A 42 -0.47 -17.06 6.71
CA GLY A 42 0.95 -17.27 6.93
C GLY A 42 1.62 -16.18 7.75
N LEU A 43 1.36 -14.94 7.37
CA LEU A 43 1.87 -13.76 8.05
C LEU A 43 1.32 -13.65 9.47
N ALA A 44 0.03 -13.93 9.67
CA ALA A 44 -0.63 -13.95 10.98
C ALA A 44 0.06 -14.95 11.91
N THR A 45 0.29 -16.17 11.43
CA THR A 45 0.96 -17.24 12.18
C THR A 45 2.40 -16.88 12.50
N LYS A 46 3.17 -16.47 11.49
CA LYS A 46 4.61 -16.20 11.64
C LYS A 46 4.91 -14.98 12.51
N SER A 47 4.07 -13.94 12.42
CA SER A 47 4.20 -12.75 13.27
C SER A 47 3.64 -12.95 14.67
N ASN A 48 2.89 -14.02 14.92
CA ASN A 48 2.06 -14.21 16.11
C ASN A 48 1.17 -12.97 16.40
N ASN A 49 0.74 -12.30 15.34
CA ASN A 49 -0.04 -11.07 15.39
C ASN A 49 -1.06 -11.07 14.22
N PRO A 50 -2.18 -11.81 14.37
CA PRO A 50 -3.20 -11.88 13.34
C PRO A 50 -3.78 -10.51 13.00
N ARG A 51 -3.93 -9.63 14.00
CA ARG A 51 -4.41 -8.27 13.79
C ARG A 51 -3.52 -7.50 12.79
N PHE A 52 -2.20 -7.59 12.95
CA PHE A 52 -1.25 -6.96 12.03
C PHE A 52 -1.38 -7.50 10.60
N ALA A 53 -1.53 -8.82 10.43
CA ALA A 53 -1.65 -9.43 9.11
C ALA A 53 -2.92 -8.97 8.39
N TRP A 54 -4.07 -9.05 9.06
CA TRP A 54 -5.36 -8.64 8.49
C TRP A 54 -5.45 -7.13 8.25
N ASP A 55 -4.88 -6.29 9.14
CA ASP A 55 -4.79 -4.84 8.90
C ASP A 55 -3.87 -4.51 7.72
N SER A 56 -2.75 -5.23 7.58
CA SER A 56 -1.85 -5.07 6.43
C SER A 56 -2.52 -5.48 5.12
N TYR A 57 -3.36 -6.53 5.15
CA TYR A 57 -4.08 -7.01 3.99
C TYR A 57 -5.20 -6.07 3.56
N ARG A 58 -6.05 -5.57 4.48
CA ARG A 58 -7.07 -4.57 4.10
C ARG A 58 -6.45 -3.29 3.55
N ARG A 59 -5.33 -2.81 4.13
CA ARG A 59 -4.60 -1.65 3.60
C ARG A 59 -4.02 -1.93 2.22
N PHE A 60 -3.53 -3.15 1.97
CA PHE A 60 -3.07 -3.54 0.64
C PHE A 60 -4.21 -3.54 -0.39
N LEU A 61 -5.36 -4.12 -0.04
CA LEU A 61 -6.52 -4.17 -0.93
C LEU A 61 -6.99 -2.77 -1.33
N GLU A 62 -7.10 -1.84 -0.38
CA GLU A 62 -7.44 -0.44 -0.67
C GLU A 62 -6.37 0.22 -1.56
N MET A 63 -5.10 0.14 -1.17
CA MET A 63 -4.00 0.80 -1.86
C MET A 63 -3.80 0.25 -3.28
N PHE A 64 -3.82 -1.07 -3.45
CA PHE A 64 -3.70 -1.72 -4.75
C PHE A 64 -4.91 -1.38 -5.63
N GLY A 65 -6.12 -1.43 -5.07
CA GLY A 65 -7.34 -1.12 -5.81
C GLY A 65 -7.34 0.31 -6.32
N ASN A 66 -6.93 1.25 -5.47
CA ASN A 66 -6.89 2.66 -5.82
C ASN A 66 -5.73 3.04 -6.74
N VAL A 67 -4.50 2.65 -6.41
CA VAL A 67 -3.30 3.07 -7.15
C VAL A 67 -3.12 2.28 -8.44
N VAL A 68 -3.38 0.97 -8.41
CA VAL A 68 -3.05 0.08 -9.53
C VAL A 68 -4.23 -0.12 -10.47
N LEU A 69 -5.44 -0.24 -9.91
CA LEU A 69 -6.67 -0.50 -10.67
C LEU A 69 -7.60 0.71 -10.79
N GLU A 70 -7.19 1.88 -10.27
CA GLU A 70 -7.93 3.15 -10.36
C GLU A 70 -9.35 3.10 -9.75
N ILE A 71 -9.61 2.17 -8.82
CA ILE A 71 -10.87 2.10 -8.07
C ILE A 71 -10.92 3.30 -7.10
N PRO A 72 -12.02 4.08 -7.05
CA PRO A 72 -12.11 5.21 -6.13
C PRO A 72 -11.93 4.79 -4.67
N ARG A 73 -11.01 5.47 -3.98
CA ARG A 73 -10.67 5.20 -2.57
C ARG A 73 -11.90 5.27 -1.66
N SER A 74 -12.82 6.19 -1.94
CA SER A 74 -14.05 6.39 -1.16
C SER A 74 -14.88 5.11 -1.05
N LEU A 75 -14.87 4.24 -2.06
CA LEU A 75 -15.61 2.96 -2.00
C LEU A 75 -15.04 2.00 -0.96
N PHE A 76 -13.75 2.08 -0.63
CA PHE A 76 -13.15 1.32 0.45
C PHE A 76 -13.37 2.00 1.80
N GLU A 77 -13.31 3.34 1.85
CA GLU A 77 -13.58 4.13 3.05
C GLU A 77 -15.03 3.91 3.54
N ASP A 78 -16.01 3.90 2.63
CA ASP A 78 -17.41 3.63 2.93
C ASP A 78 -17.58 2.25 3.61
N GLU A 79 -16.94 1.20 3.07
CA GLU A 79 -17.07 -0.18 3.59
C GLU A 79 -16.45 -0.35 4.99
N ILE A 80 -15.30 0.28 5.28
CA ILE A 80 -14.69 0.21 6.62
C ILE A 80 -15.47 1.06 7.62
N ASP A 81 -16.01 2.21 7.21
CA ASP A 81 -16.87 3.05 8.04
C ASP A 81 -18.18 2.33 8.39
N ASP A 82 -18.78 1.59 7.45
CA ASP A 82 -19.95 0.75 7.70
C ASP A 82 -19.66 -0.34 8.73
N VAL A 83 -18.51 -1.03 8.63
CA VAL A 83 -18.12 -2.04 9.63
C VAL A 83 -17.90 -1.39 10.99
N LYS A 84 -17.24 -0.22 11.07
CA LYS A 84 -17.07 0.50 12.34
C LYS A 84 -18.40 0.89 12.96
N TYR A 85 -19.35 1.38 12.15
CA TYR A 85 -20.70 1.73 12.58
C TYR A 85 -21.46 0.52 13.12
N GLU A 86 -21.43 -0.61 12.41
CA GLU A 86 -22.07 -1.87 12.83
C GLU A 86 -21.50 -2.40 14.17
N LYS A 87 -20.22 -2.14 14.42
CA LYS A 87 -19.51 -2.57 15.63
C LYS A 87 -19.52 -1.54 16.76
N GLY A 88 -20.02 -0.33 16.49
CA GLY A 88 -20.09 0.75 17.47
C GLY A 88 -18.72 1.28 17.91
N VAL A 89 -17.72 1.22 17.01
CA VAL A 89 -16.38 1.76 17.25
C VAL A 89 -16.13 3.00 16.40
N PHE A 90 -15.17 3.83 16.80
CA PHE A 90 -14.86 5.10 16.11
C PHE A 90 -13.54 5.03 15.35
N GLU A 91 -12.52 4.39 15.91
CA GLU A 91 -11.18 4.33 15.33
C GLU A 91 -10.93 2.97 14.66
N ASP A 92 -10.16 2.97 13.57
CA ASP A 92 -9.69 1.73 12.92
C ASP A 92 -8.89 0.84 13.88
N SER A 93 -8.25 1.43 14.89
CA SER A 93 -7.49 0.71 15.93
C SER A 93 -8.38 -0.15 16.82
N ASP A 94 -9.65 0.21 16.94
CA ASP A 94 -10.61 -0.47 17.82
C ASP A 94 -11.23 -1.72 17.17
N LEU A 95 -11.03 -1.90 15.86
CA LEU A 95 -11.49 -3.09 15.14
C LEU A 95 -10.75 -4.35 15.61
N SER A 96 -11.53 -5.40 15.90
CA SER A 96 -11.00 -6.73 16.24
C SER A 96 -10.45 -7.46 15.00
N VAL A 97 -9.83 -8.62 15.20
CA VAL A 97 -9.34 -9.46 14.09
C VAL A 97 -10.49 -9.91 13.20
N GLU A 98 -11.60 -10.30 13.81
CA GLU A 98 -12.81 -10.75 13.13
C GLU A 98 -13.44 -9.63 12.32
N ASP A 99 -13.39 -8.39 12.82
CA ASP A 99 -13.87 -7.23 12.08
C ASP A 99 -12.98 -6.93 10.87
N LEU A 100 -11.65 -7.02 11.03
CA LEU A 100 -10.71 -6.82 9.91
C LEU A 100 -10.87 -7.90 8.83
N GLN A 101 -11.19 -9.14 9.20
CA GLN A 101 -11.53 -10.20 8.25
C GLN A 101 -12.80 -9.86 7.46
N GLU A 102 -13.83 -9.31 8.11
CA GLU A 102 -15.03 -8.84 7.42
C GLU A 102 -14.73 -7.64 6.51
N VAL A 103 -13.89 -6.70 6.95
CA VAL A 103 -13.42 -5.58 6.09
C VAL A 103 -12.70 -6.11 4.84
N VAL A 104 -11.78 -7.07 4.98
CA VAL A 104 -11.09 -7.69 3.83
C VAL A 104 -12.09 -8.30 2.85
N LYS A 105 -13.09 -9.02 3.35
CA LYS A 105 -14.15 -9.62 2.54
C LYS A 105 -14.99 -8.55 1.82
N ARG A 106 -15.37 -7.47 2.50
CA ARG A 106 -16.08 -6.33 1.90
C ARG A 106 -15.25 -5.61 0.85
N PHE A 107 -13.96 -5.40 1.11
CA PHE A 107 -13.02 -4.81 0.16
C PHE A 107 -12.90 -5.66 -1.11
N LYS A 108 -12.82 -6.99 -0.99
CA LYS A 108 -12.92 -7.88 -2.17
C LYS A 108 -14.26 -7.74 -2.91
N GLY A 109 -15.34 -7.41 -2.21
CA GLY A 109 -16.64 -7.03 -2.78
C GLY A 109 -16.57 -5.76 -3.62
N VAL A 110 -15.84 -4.73 -3.17
CA VAL A 110 -15.61 -3.49 -3.93
C VAL A 110 -14.98 -3.78 -5.30
N TYR A 111 -13.99 -4.67 -5.36
CA TYR A 111 -13.39 -5.09 -6.64
C TYR A 111 -14.45 -5.68 -7.58
N LYS A 112 -15.26 -6.62 -7.07
CA LYS A 112 -16.32 -7.29 -7.84
C LYS A 112 -17.37 -6.31 -8.36
N ASN A 113 -17.78 -5.35 -7.52
CA ASN A 113 -18.74 -4.31 -7.88
C ASN A 113 -18.21 -3.36 -8.97
N ASN A 114 -16.89 -3.27 -9.12
CA ASN A 114 -16.22 -2.54 -10.19
C ASN A 114 -15.86 -3.43 -11.40
N ASN A 115 -16.47 -4.62 -11.52
CA ASN A 115 -16.20 -5.61 -12.59
C ASN A 115 -14.76 -6.10 -12.64
N LEU A 116 -14.07 -6.08 -11.50
CA LEU A 116 -12.71 -6.55 -11.33
C LEU A 116 -12.68 -7.70 -10.33
N ALA A 117 -11.61 -8.48 -10.36
CA ALA A 117 -11.27 -9.39 -9.27
C ALA A 117 -9.93 -8.94 -8.68
N PHE A 118 -9.79 -9.05 -7.37
CA PHE A 118 -8.47 -8.87 -6.77
C PHE A 118 -7.55 -10.00 -7.25
N PRO A 119 -6.36 -9.70 -7.81
CA PRO A 119 -5.45 -10.72 -8.31
C PRO A 119 -4.81 -11.46 -7.14
N GLU A 120 -5.10 -12.76 -7.00
CA GLU A 120 -4.50 -13.60 -5.95
C GLU A 120 -3.08 -14.07 -6.32
N ASP A 121 -2.73 -14.06 -7.62
CA ASP A 121 -1.37 -14.34 -8.09
C ASP A 121 -0.45 -13.16 -7.79
N VAL A 122 0.56 -13.42 -6.96
CA VAL A 122 1.54 -12.42 -6.52
C VAL A 122 2.40 -11.89 -7.68
N TYR A 123 2.61 -12.66 -8.75
CA TYR A 123 3.37 -12.18 -9.91
C TYR A 123 2.52 -11.29 -10.82
N GLU A 124 1.22 -11.57 -10.91
CA GLU A 124 0.26 -10.68 -11.55
C GLU A 124 0.19 -9.33 -10.82
N GLN A 125 0.08 -9.35 -9.48
CA GLN A 125 0.13 -8.15 -8.65
C GLN A 125 1.37 -7.30 -8.95
N LEU A 126 2.55 -7.93 -9.00
CA LEU A 126 3.82 -7.24 -9.26
C LEU A 126 3.83 -6.60 -10.66
N SER A 127 3.40 -7.34 -11.68
CA SER A 127 3.34 -6.86 -13.07
C SER A 127 2.41 -5.65 -13.19
N LEU A 128 1.22 -5.72 -12.60
CA LEU A 128 0.25 -4.63 -12.59
C LEU A 128 0.79 -3.39 -11.85
N ALA A 129 1.42 -3.57 -10.69
CA ALA A 129 2.01 -2.46 -9.94
C ALA A 129 3.14 -1.76 -10.70
N ILE A 130 4.02 -2.51 -11.38
CA ILE A 130 5.05 -1.96 -12.27
C ILE A 130 4.40 -1.14 -13.40
N GLY A 131 3.35 -1.69 -14.03
CA GLY A 131 2.59 -1.00 -15.06
C GLY A 131 1.95 0.30 -14.57
N ALA A 132 1.39 0.30 -13.36
CA ALA A 132 0.81 1.48 -12.73
C ALA A 132 1.85 2.58 -12.48
N VAL A 133 3.06 2.23 -12.01
CA VAL A 133 4.15 3.22 -11.86
C VAL A 133 4.49 3.89 -13.18
N PHE A 134 4.61 3.12 -14.26
CA PHE A 134 4.89 3.69 -15.58
C PHE A 134 3.75 4.55 -16.12
N LYS A 135 2.48 4.15 -15.88
CA LYS A 135 1.31 4.98 -16.22
C LYS A 135 1.31 6.29 -15.42
N GLY A 136 1.60 6.22 -14.12
CA GLY A 136 1.65 7.36 -13.20
C GLY A 136 2.62 8.45 -13.65
N TRP A 137 3.70 8.10 -14.37
CA TRP A 137 4.61 9.08 -14.97
C TRP A 137 3.90 10.08 -15.90
N MET A 138 2.89 9.62 -16.63
CA MET A 138 2.09 10.43 -17.55
C MET A 138 0.80 10.95 -16.92
N GLY A 139 0.57 10.69 -15.63
CA GLY A 139 -0.59 11.20 -14.90
C GLY A 139 -0.63 12.73 -14.88
N ALA A 140 -1.84 13.30 -14.90
CA ALA A 140 -2.06 14.75 -14.99
C ALA A 140 -1.30 15.54 -13.92
N ARG A 141 -1.26 15.03 -12.68
CA ARG A 141 -0.53 15.63 -11.56
C ARG A 141 0.98 15.66 -11.81
N ALA A 142 1.57 14.55 -12.25
CA ALA A 142 3.00 14.44 -12.53
C ALA A 142 3.41 15.30 -13.74
N VAL A 143 2.60 15.31 -14.80
CA VAL A 143 2.81 16.20 -15.96
C VAL A 143 2.77 17.65 -15.51
N LYS A 144 1.74 18.04 -14.75
CA LYS A 144 1.58 19.43 -14.30
C LYS A 144 2.72 19.89 -13.41
N TYR A 145 3.18 19.03 -12.50
CA TYR A 145 4.34 19.31 -11.66
C TYR A 145 5.59 19.59 -12.50
N ARG A 146 5.88 18.74 -13.51
CA ARG A 146 7.03 18.95 -14.41
C ARG A 146 6.91 20.26 -15.21
N GLU A 147 5.70 20.68 -15.57
CA GLU A 147 5.50 21.98 -16.21
C GLU A 147 5.82 23.15 -15.30
N VAL A 148 5.30 23.14 -14.07
CA VAL A 148 5.45 24.23 -13.08
C VAL A 148 6.91 24.36 -12.63
N GLU A 149 7.56 23.23 -12.32
CA GLU A 149 8.96 23.19 -11.91
C GLU A 149 9.94 23.25 -13.09
N ASN A 150 9.42 23.41 -14.32
CA ASN A 150 10.18 23.46 -15.57
C ASN A 150 11.17 22.28 -15.74
N ILE A 151 10.76 21.08 -15.32
CA ILE A 151 11.53 19.85 -15.46
C ILE A 151 11.35 19.32 -16.88
N ARG A 152 12.44 19.31 -17.66
CA ARG A 152 12.46 18.87 -19.06
C ARG A 152 13.44 17.71 -19.27
N ASN A 153 13.31 17.03 -20.41
CA ASN A 153 14.26 16.02 -20.90
C ASN A 153 14.46 14.79 -19.99
N LEU A 154 13.50 14.48 -19.11
CA LEU A 154 13.50 13.23 -18.38
C LEU A 154 12.92 12.10 -19.26
N LEU A 155 13.62 10.98 -19.33
CA LEU A 155 13.23 9.82 -20.14
C LEU A 155 12.01 9.09 -19.56
N GLY A 156 11.80 9.16 -18.24
CA GLY A 156 10.77 8.41 -17.54
C GLY A 156 11.01 8.35 -16.04
N THR A 157 10.28 7.44 -15.39
CA THR A 157 10.53 6.99 -14.02
C THR A 157 11.09 5.58 -14.04
N ALA A 158 11.97 5.27 -13.10
CA ALA A 158 12.31 3.89 -12.75
C ALA A 158 11.28 3.33 -11.78
N VAL A 159 11.32 2.01 -11.60
CA VAL A 159 10.53 1.28 -10.60
C VAL A 159 11.50 0.62 -9.63
N ASN A 160 11.36 0.93 -8.35
CA ASN A 160 12.11 0.30 -7.27
C ASN A 160 11.22 -0.77 -6.63
N VAL A 161 11.69 -2.00 -6.66
CA VAL A 161 11.05 -3.13 -5.97
C VAL A 161 11.92 -3.49 -4.78
N GLN A 162 11.36 -3.42 -3.57
CA GLN A 162 12.11 -3.57 -2.32
C GLN A 162 11.39 -4.50 -1.36
N ALA A 163 12.12 -5.38 -0.68
CA ALA A 163 11.58 -6.19 0.40
C ALA A 163 10.96 -5.31 1.51
N MET A 164 9.78 -5.69 2.00
CA MET A 164 9.10 -4.99 3.07
C MET A 164 9.83 -5.12 4.40
N VAL A 165 9.80 -4.02 5.15
CA VAL A 165 10.04 -3.98 6.59
C VAL A 165 8.79 -3.37 7.23
N PHE A 166 8.41 -3.84 8.40
CA PHE A 166 7.12 -3.50 9.02
C PHE A 166 7.32 -2.63 10.24
N GLY A 167 6.84 -1.39 10.17
CA GLY A 167 6.82 -0.47 11.31
C GLY A 167 5.61 -0.67 12.24
N ASN A 168 4.73 -1.64 11.96
CA ASN A 168 3.42 -1.82 12.59
C ASN A 168 3.22 -3.22 13.19
N MET A 169 4.29 -3.96 13.51
CA MET A 169 4.19 -5.30 14.13
C MET A 169 3.83 -5.27 15.63
N GLY A 170 3.92 -4.11 16.28
CA GLY A 170 3.64 -3.92 17.71
C GLY A 170 4.49 -2.79 18.31
N ASP A 171 4.52 -2.72 19.65
CA ASP A 171 5.10 -1.60 20.40
C ASP A 171 6.62 -1.41 20.24
N THR A 172 7.32 -2.41 19.71
CA THR A 172 8.77 -2.37 19.43
C THR A 172 9.09 -2.06 17.97
N SER A 173 8.10 -1.69 17.16
CA SER A 173 8.23 -1.33 15.74
C SER A 173 7.75 0.09 15.49
N GLY A 174 8.29 0.76 14.48
CA GLY A 174 7.87 2.12 14.13
C GLY A 174 8.32 2.54 12.75
N THR A 175 7.73 3.64 12.27
CA THR A 175 8.13 4.35 11.06
C THR A 175 8.25 5.83 11.37
N GLY A 176 9.23 6.52 10.79
CA GLY A 176 9.49 7.92 11.07
C GLY A 176 10.30 8.60 9.98
N VAL A 177 10.21 9.92 9.93
CA VAL A 177 11.00 10.79 9.05
C VAL A 177 11.65 11.85 9.92
N CYS A 178 12.95 12.04 9.77
CA CYS A 178 13.70 13.09 10.45
C CYS A 178 14.62 13.81 9.48
N PHE A 179 14.95 15.05 9.83
CA PHE A 179 15.99 15.82 9.15
C PHE A 179 17.21 15.88 10.07
N THR A 180 18.41 15.79 9.49
CA THR A 180 19.66 15.89 10.26
C THR A 180 19.91 17.32 10.80
N ARG A 181 19.14 18.29 10.33
CA ARG A 181 19.09 19.70 10.77
C ARG A 181 17.68 20.25 10.57
N ASP A 182 17.37 21.38 11.19
CA ASP A 182 16.09 22.05 10.95
C ASP A 182 15.93 22.43 9.46
N PRO A 183 14.89 21.95 8.76
CA PRO A 183 14.69 22.26 7.34
C PRO A 183 14.27 23.72 7.09
N ASN A 184 13.87 24.47 8.12
CA ASN A 184 13.44 25.87 7.99
C ASN A 184 14.60 26.85 8.12
N ASP A 185 15.50 26.65 9.10
CA ASP A 185 16.58 27.61 9.42
C ASP A 185 18.00 27.01 9.41
N GLY A 186 18.14 25.70 9.21
CA GLY A 186 19.43 25.02 9.08
C GLY A 186 20.19 24.81 10.39
N LYS A 187 19.60 25.08 11.56
CA LYS A 187 20.24 24.83 12.84
C LYS A 187 20.51 23.34 13.07
N ASN A 188 21.62 23.08 13.74
CA ASN A 188 21.96 21.75 14.24
C ASN A 188 21.35 21.58 15.64
N ILE A 189 20.26 20.81 15.72
CA ILE A 189 19.49 20.55 16.95
C ILE A 189 20.20 19.51 17.80
#